data_AF-A0A381U5M4-F1
#
_entry.id   AF-A0A381U5M4-F1
#
_cell.length_a   1.000
_cell.length_b   1.000
_cell.length_c   1.000
_cell.angle_alpha   90.00
_cell.angle_beta   90.00
_cell.angle_gamma   90.00
#
_symmetry.space_group_name_H-M   'P 1'
#
loop_
_entity.id
_entity.type
_entity.pdbx_description
1 polymer ?
#
loop_
_entity_poly.entity_id
_entity_poly.type
_entity_poly.pdbx_seq_one_letter_code
_entity_poly.pdbx_strand_id
1 'polypeptide(L)'
;MLFNATHPEELRVAIVDGQKLLDLDIESAIRAQRKGNIYKAVVTRVEPSLEAAFVDYGAERQGFLPLKEISRSHFKSYSSATPMAQVKIQEVVSVGQEFLVQVEKDERGTKGAALTTFISLAGRYLVLMPNNPKGGGISRQIEGEERSELREAMAQLTAPTAHSLIA
;
A
#
# COMPACT_ATOMS: atom_id res chain seq x y z
N MET A 1 -26.63 5.99 -7.38
CA MET A 1 -25.98 5.09 -6.42
C MET A 1 -26.94 4.88 -5.25
N LEU A 2 -27.18 3.64 -4.85
CA LEU A 2 -28.12 3.25 -3.81
C LEU A 2 -27.37 2.48 -2.72
N PHE A 3 -27.64 2.79 -1.47
CA PHE A 3 -27.07 2.09 -0.30
C PHE A 3 -28.19 1.36 0.45
N ASN A 4 -27.95 0.11 0.81
CA ASN A 4 -28.81 -0.63 1.72
C ASN A 4 -27.96 -1.21 2.85
N ALA A 5 -28.16 -0.65 4.05
CA ALA A 5 -27.51 -1.01 5.30
C ALA A 5 -28.54 -1.41 6.38
N THR A 6 -29.73 -1.88 5.96
CA THR A 6 -30.81 -2.25 6.89
C THR A 6 -30.43 -3.48 7.72
N HIS A 7 -29.62 -4.35 7.13
CA HIS A 7 -29.16 -5.60 7.70
C HIS A 7 -27.72 -5.44 8.21
N PRO A 8 -27.44 -5.65 9.50
CA PRO A 8 -26.08 -5.48 10.03
C PRO A 8 -25.07 -6.51 9.48
N GLU A 9 -25.55 -7.63 8.95
CA GLU A 9 -24.73 -8.70 8.37
C GLU A 9 -24.21 -8.38 6.96
N GLU A 10 -24.87 -7.47 6.24
CA GLU A 10 -24.55 -7.12 4.85
C GLU A 10 -24.73 -5.63 4.55
N LEU A 11 -23.72 -5.03 3.92
CA LEU A 11 -23.84 -3.73 3.28
C LEU A 11 -23.94 -3.94 1.76
N ARG A 12 -24.98 -3.38 1.14
CA ARG A 12 -25.16 -3.47 -0.32
C ARG A 12 -25.08 -2.10 -0.95
N VAL A 13 -24.29 -1.98 -2.00
CA VAL A 13 -24.13 -0.76 -2.80
C VAL A 13 -24.44 -1.07 -4.25
N ALA A 14 -25.44 -0.40 -4.82
CA ALA A 14 -25.81 -0.57 -6.22
C ALA A 14 -25.58 0.71 -7.01
N ILE A 15 -24.98 0.58 -8.19
CA ILE A 15 -24.90 1.65 -9.19
C ILE A 15 -25.97 1.37 -10.24
N VAL A 16 -26.86 2.34 -10.47
CA VAL A 16 -28.01 2.22 -11.36
C VAL A 16 -28.06 3.40 -12.33
N ASP A 17 -28.51 3.12 -13.55
CA ASP A 17 -28.87 4.12 -14.56
C ASP A 17 -30.36 3.98 -14.86
N GLY A 18 -31.16 4.92 -14.35
CA GLY A 18 -32.62 4.79 -14.28
C GLY A 18 -33.05 3.55 -13.48
N GLN A 19 -33.63 2.57 -14.16
CA GLN A 19 -34.03 1.27 -13.58
C GLN A 19 -33.08 0.13 -13.94
N LYS A 20 -32.00 0.41 -14.69
CA LYS A 20 -31.01 -0.58 -15.08
C LYS A 20 -29.90 -0.66 -14.03
N LEU A 21 -29.70 -1.83 -13.46
CA LEU A 21 -28.55 -2.11 -12.61
C LEU A 21 -27.27 -2.16 -13.45
N LEU A 22 -26.27 -1.36 -13.07
CA LEU A 22 -24.95 -1.31 -13.71
C LEU A 22 -23.91 -2.10 -12.92
N ASP A 23 -23.92 -1.97 -11.59
CA ASP A 23 -22.96 -2.62 -10.70
C ASP A 23 -23.60 -2.89 -9.33
N LEU A 24 -23.13 -3.93 -8.64
CA LEU A 24 -23.60 -4.33 -7.32
C LEU A 24 -22.44 -4.88 -6.50
N ASP A 25 -22.13 -4.17 -5.42
CA ASP A 25 -21.17 -4.61 -4.41
C ASP A 25 -21.91 -5.01 -3.14
N ILE A 26 -21.47 -6.12 -2.53
CA ILE A 26 -22.04 -6.67 -1.31
C ILE A 26 -20.90 -6.99 -0.36
N GLU A 27 -20.80 -6.23 0.72
CA GLU A 27 -19.81 -6.43 1.76
C GLU A 27 -20.43 -7.17 2.95
N SER A 28 -19.84 -8.31 3.32
CA SER A 28 -20.28 -9.08 4.49
C SER A 28 -19.49 -8.66 5.73
N ALA A 29 -20.18 -8.47 6.85
CA ALA A 29 -19.56 -8.12 8.13
C ALA A 29 -18.58 -9.18 8.67
N ILE A 30 -18.60 -10.41 8.14
CA ILE A 30 -17.80 -11.54 8.64
C ILE A 30 -16.34 -11.47 8.17
N ARG A 31 -16.05 -10.76 7.06
CA ARG A 31 -14.74 -10.79 6.41
C ARG A 31 -14.12 -9.40 6.30
N ALA A 32 -13.54 -8.93 7.40
CA ALA A 32 -12.72 -7.73 7.40
C ALA A 32 -11.38 -8.00 6.69
N GLN A 33 -11.31 -7.71 5.39
CA GLN A 33 -10.05 -7.71 4.64
C GLN A 33 -9.28 -6.43 4.99
N ARG A 34 -8.09 -6.55 5.59
CA ARG A 34 -7.28 -5.38 5.99
C ARG A 34 -6.24 -5.01 4.95
N LYS A 35 -5.99 -5.87 3.97
CA LYS A 35 -5.10 -5.60 2.83
C LYS A 35 -5.47 -4.26 2.18
N GLY A 36 -4.48 -3.38 2.04
CA GLY A 36 -4.64 -2.04 1.48
C GLY A 36 -4.88 -0.95 2.53
N ASN A 37 -5.31 -1.30 3.74
CA ASN A 37 -5.50 -0.32 4.82
C ASN A 37 -4.17 0.33 5.19
N ILE A 38 -4.25 1.59 5.58
CA ILE A 38 -3.11 2.42 5.95
C ILE A 38 -3.25 2.83 7.41
N TYR A 39 -2.20 2.63 8.19
CA TYR A 39 -2.15 2.93 9.62
C TYR A 39 -0.93 3.76 9.95
N LYS A 40 -1.02 4.53 11.03
CA LYS A 40 0.15 5.01 11.75
C LYS A 40 0.60 3.87 12.68
N ALA A 41 1.85 3.44 12.56
CA ALA A 41 2.41 2.36 13.34
C ALA A 41 3.64 2.82 14.12
N VAL A 42 3.89 2.18 15.27
CA VAL A 42 5.02 2.46 16.15
C VAL A 42 5.92 1.23 16.20
N VAL A 43 7.22 1.40 15.99
CA VAL A 43 8.20 0.31 16.10
C VAL A 43 8.28 -0.16 17.54
N THR A 44 7.97 -1.43 17.77
CA THR A 44 8.07 -2.05 19.10
C THR A 44 9.39 -2.77 19.29
N ARG A 45 9.94 -3.36 18.22
CA ARG A 45 11.21 -4.08 18.25
C ARG A 45 11.89 -4.06 16.88
N VAL A 46 13.22 -3.96 16.87
CA VAL A 46 14.06 -4.15 15.68
C VAL A 46 14.73 -5.52 15.77
N GLU A 47 14.69 -6.30 14.69
CA GLU A 47 15.19 -7.67 14.62
C GLU A 47 16.25 -7.80 13.49
N PRO A 48 17.55 -7.57 13.80
CA PRO A 48 18.63 -7.60 12.82
C PRO A 48 18.74 -8.91 12.04
N SER A 49 18.52 -10.05 12.71
CA SER A 49 18.62 -11.37 12.07
C SER A 49 17.61 -11.58 10.93
N LEU A 50 16.50 -10.83 10.95
CA LEU A 50 15.49 -10.86 9.90
C LEU A 50 15.59 -9.65 8.95
N GLU A 51 16.50 -8.71 9.22
CA GLU A 51 16.54 -7.37 8.60
C GLU A 51 15.15 -6.73 8.59
N ALA A 52 14.44 -6.77 9.73
CA ALA A 52 13.06 -6.33 9.85
C ALA A 52 12.74 -5.70 11.22
N ALA A 53 11.67 -4.90 11.24
CA ALA A 53 11.10 -4.33 12.46
C ALA A 53 9.70 -4.91 12.69
N PHE A 54 9.37 -5.13 13.96
CA PHE A 54 8.00 -5.38 14.38
C PHE A 54 7.38 -4.07 14.81
N VAL A 55 6.14 -3.84 14.38
CA VAL A 55 5.42 -2.59 14.62
C VAL A 55 4.04 -2.86 15.19
N ASP A 56 3.60 -2.00 16.10
CA ASP A 56 2.22 -1.93 16.56
C ASP A 56 1.46 -0.95 15.65
N TYR A 57 0.37 -1.42 15.05
CA TYR A 57 -0.52 -0.64 14.20
C TYR A 57 -1.99 -0.72 14.67
N GLY A 58 -2.22 -1.17 15.91
CA GLY A 58 -3.54 -1.31 16.52
C GLY A 58 -4.23 -2.66 16.30
N ALA A 59 -3.53 -3.66 15.74
CA ALA A 59 -4.03 -5.03 15.66
C ALA A 59 -3.57 -5.88 16.85
N GLU A 60 -4.24 -7.02 17.08
CA GLU A 60 -3.85 -7.96 18.14
C GLU A 60 -2.43 -8.50 17.97
N ARG A 61 -1.96 -8.58 16.73
CA ARG A 61 -0.62 -9.07 16.39
C ARG A 61 0.21 -7.96 15.78
N GLN A 62 1.47 -7.92 16.19
CA GLN A 62 2.44 -6.99 15.62
C GLN A 62 2.63 -7.27 14.12
N GLY A 63 2.73 -6.19 13.35
CA GLY A 63 3.03 -6.25 11.93
C GLY A 63 4.51 -6.47 11.69
N PHE A 64 4.83 -7.08 10.56
CA PHE A 64 6.19 -7.33 10.11
C PHE A 64 6.56 -6.34 9.00
N LEU A 65 7.52 -5.46 9.29
CA LEU A 65 8.01 -4.43 8.37
C LEU A 65 9.49 -4.68 8.02
N PRO A 66 9.78 -5.35 6.89
CA PRO A 66 11.16 -5.64 6.48
C PRO A 66 11.87 -4.39 5.96
N LEU A 67 13.19 -4.33 6.11
CA LEU A 67 14.04 -3.18 5.72
C LEU A 67 13.80 -2.74 4.27
N LYS A 68 13.64 -3.71 3.35
CA LYS A 68 13.40 -3.45 1.93
C LYS A 68 12.09 -2.71 1.64
N GLU A 69 11.14 -2.74 2.58
CA GLU A 69 9.82 -2.09 2.49
C GLU A 69 9.78 -0.75 3.25
N ILE A 70 10.94 -0.26 3.72
CA ILE A 70 11.09 1.04 4.39
C ILE A 70 11.66 2.06 3.40
N SER A 71 10.98 3.18 3.22
CA SER A 71 11.42 4.27 2.36
C SER A 71 12.72 4.87 2.90
N ARG A 72 13.69 5.06 2.00
CA ARG A 72 14.99 5.67 2.32
C ARG A 72 14.88 7.08 2.88
N SER A 73 13.77 7.77 2.63
CA SER A 73 13.49 9.08 3.21
C SER A 73 13.47 9.06 4.75
N HIS A 74 13.27 7.90 5.37
CA HIS A 74 13.29 7.74 6.81
C HIS A 74 14.67 7.40 7.39
N PHE A 75 15.68 7.15 6.56
CA PHE A 75 17.01 6.72 7.04
C PHE A 75 17.81 7.95 7.49
N LYS A 76 18.15 8.04 8.79
CA LYS A 76 18.88 9.18 9.36
C LYS A 76 20.38 9.18 9.03
N SER A 77 20.97 8.02 8.79
CA SER A 77 22.43 7.83 8.75
C SER A 77 22.98 7.46 7.36
N TYR A 78 22.12 7.36 6.36
CA TYR A 78 22.47 6.86 5.04
C TYR A 78 21.98 7.77 3.93
N SER A 79 22.84 8.01 2.93
CA SER A 79 22.44 8.71 1.71
C SER A 79 21.49 7.86 0.89
N SER A 80 20.60 8.49 0.13
CA SER A 80 19.73 7.82 -0.85
C SER A 80 20.51 7.04 -1.92
N ALA A 81 21.80 7.35 -2.10
CA ALA A 81 22.73 6.68 -3.00
C ALA A 81 23.33 5.37 -2.45
N THR A 82 23.26 5.12 -1.13
CA THR A 82 23.86 3.92 -0.55
C THR A 82 23.14 2.64 -1.05
N PRO A 83 23.88 1.61 -1.51
CA PRO A 83 23.30 0.33 -1.88
C PRO A 83 22.54 -0.31 -0.71
N MET A 84 21.35 -0.88 -0.97
CA MET A 84 20.53 -1.45 0.10
C MET A 84 21.22 -2.62 0.84
N ALA A 85 22.09 -3.35 0.14
CA ALA A 85 22.89 -4.43 0.72
C ALA A 85 23.89 -3.97 1.81
N GLN A 86 24.21 -2.68 1.88
CA GLN A 86 25.11 -2.12 2.89
C GLN A 86 24.35 -1.53 4.08
N VAL A 87 23.04 -1.35 3.96
CA VAL A 87 22.21 -0.77 5.02
C VAL A 87 21.79 -1.88 5.96
N LYS A 88 22.00 -1.67 7.26
CA LYS A 88 21.52 -2.56 8.33
C LYS A 88 20.36 -1.92 9.05
N ILE A 89 19.32 -2.71 9.34
CA ILE A 89 18.10 -2.14 9.92
C ILE A 89 18.32 -1.47 11.29
N GLN A 90 19.20 -2.01 12.14
CA GLN A 90 19.49 -1.40 13.45
C GLN A 90 20.14 -0.02 13.38
N GLU A 91 20.65 0.38 12.22
CA GLU A 91 21.29 1.69 12.01
C GLU A 91 20.33 2.73 11.43
N VAL A 92 19.16 2.30 10.93
CA VAL A 92 18.16 3.16 10.28
C VAL A 92 16.80 3.20 10.96
N VAL A 93 16.48 2.21 11.80
CA VAL A 93 15.22 2.12 12.52
C VAL A 93 15.48 2.04 14.02
N SER A 94 14.66 2.74 14.82
CA SER A 94 14.74 2.70 16.28
C SER A 94 13.39 2.34 16.91
N VAL A 95 13.42 1.72 18.09
CA VAL A 95 12.21 1.47 18.89
C VAL A 95 11.54 2.80 19.24
N GLY A 96 10.21 2.85 19.17
CA GLY A 96 9.41 4.06 19.35
C GLY A 96 9.30 4.95 18.10
N GLN A 97 10.02 4.65 17.03
CA GLN A 97 9.88 5.37 15.77
C GLN A 97 8.51 5.12 15.14
N GLU A 98 7.91 6.16 14.58
CA GLU A 98 6.59 6.08 13.95
C GLU A 98 6.72 6.02 12.42
N PHE A 99 5.88 5.21 11.78
CA PHE A 99 5.77 5.09 10.33
C PHE A 99 4.33 5.14 9.87
N LEU A 100 4.09 5.67 8.69
CA LEU A 100 2.87 5.38 7.94
C LEU A 100 3.10 4.05 7.20
N VAL A 101 2.24 3.06 7.46
CA VAL A 101 2.37 1.72 6.90
C VAL A 101 1.09 1.30 6.19
N GLN A 102 1.22 0.55 5.11
CA GLN A 102 0.12 -0.11 4.41
C GLN A 102 0.22 -1.63 4.58
N VAL A 103 -0.93 -2.29 4.76
CA VAL A 103 -1.01 -3.75 4.80
C VAL A 103 -0.88 -4.32 3.39
N GLU A 104 0.25 -4.99 3.11
CA GLU A 104 0.48 -5.68 1.84
C GLU A 104 -0.18 -7.08 1.85
N LYS A 105 -0.06 -7.78 2.99
CA LYS A 105 -0.63 -9.11 3.20
C LYS A 105 -1.26 -9.19 4.58
N ASP A 106 -2.49 -9.70 4.62
CA ASP A 106 -3.22 -9.94 5.86
C ASP A 106 -2.49 -10.95 6.76
N GLU A 107 -2.85 -10.92 8.04
CA GLU A 107 -2.40 -11.88 9.05
C GLU A 107 -2.73 -13.31 8.62
N ARG A 108 -1.80 -14.25 8.83
CA ARG A 108 -1.99 -15.66 8.44
C ARG A 108 -1.49 -16.60 9.52
N GLY A 109 -2.39 -17.45 10.02
CA GLY A 109 -2.04 -18.50 10.99
C GLY A 109 -1.58 -17.90 12.31
N THR A 110 -0.28 -17.93 12.58
CA THR A 110 0.37 -17.29 13.75
C THR A 110 1.20 -16.06 13.37
N LYS A 111 1.33 -15.73 12.08
CA LYS A 111 2.13 -14.59 11.59
C LYS A 111 1.27 -13.33 11.54
N GLY A 112 1.84 -12.22 11.98
CA GLY A 112 1.27 -10.89 11.79
C GLY A 112 1.23 -10.46 10.32
N ALA A 113 0.59 -9.33 10.05
CA ALA A 113 0.47 -8.78 8.70
C ALA A 113 1.85 -8.36 8.14
N ALA A 114 2.04 -8.49 6.83
CA ALA A 114 3.20 -7.91 6.15
C ALA A 114 2.88 -6.46 5.78
N LEU A 115 3.80 -5.56 6.12
CA LEU A 115 3.61 -4.12 6.00
C LEU A 115 4.66 -3.48 5.10
N THR A 116 4.31 -2.33 4.52
CA THR A 116 5.21 -1.49 3.73
C THR A 116 5.00 -0.01 4.00
N THR A 117 6.05 0.79 3.92
CA THR A 117 5.95 2.27 3.91
C THR A 117 5.76 2.83 2.50
N PHE A 118 5.88 1.99 1.47
CA PHE A 118 5.61 2.35 0.08
C PHE A 118 4.10 2.30 -0.18
N ILE A 119 3.41 3.34 0.29
CA ILE A 119 1.98 3.48 0.11
C ILE A 119 1.62 3.43 -1.38
N SER A 120 0.55 2.69 -1.67
CA SER A 120 -0.09 2.58 -2.97
C SER A 120 -1.57 2.98 -2.85
N LEU A 121 -1.99 3.93 -3.68
CA LEU A 121 -3.36 4.44 -3.72
C LEU A 121 -3.95 4.09 -5.08
N ALA A 122 -4.60 2.92 -5.15
CA ALA A 122 -5.22 2.43 -6.36
C ALA A 122 -6.58 3.12 -6.58
N GLY A 123 -6.69 3.86 -7.69
CA GLY A 123 -7.95 4.33 -8.24
C GLY A 123 -8.47 3.37 -9.31
N ARG A 124 -9.47 3.84 -10.08
CA ARG A 124 -10.08 3.05 -11.15
C ARG A 124 -9.14 2.77 -12.33
N TYR A 125 -8.28 3.74 -12.67
CA TYR A 125 -7.43 3.71 -13.86
C TYR A 125 -5.95 3.85 -13.56
N LEU A 126 -5.61 4.37 -12.38
CA LEU A 126 -4.24 4.69 -12.02
C LEU A 126 -3.97 4.28 -10.58
N VAL A 127 -2.74 3.87 -10.30
CA VAL A 127 -2.21 3.71 -8.95
C VAL A 127 -1.19 4.81 -8.69
N LEU A 128 -1.42 5.61 -7.65
CA LEU A 128 -0.46 6.62 -7.19
C LEU A 128 0.44 6.03 -6.09
N MET A 129 1.75 6.22 -6.26
CA MET A 129 2.78 5.78 -5.31
C MET A 129 3.55 7.00 -4.80
N PRO A 130 3.09 7.69 -3.73
CA PRO A 130 3.66 8.97 -3.31
C PRO A 130 5.08 8.86 -2.73
N ASN A 131 5.52 7.70 -2.25
CA ASN A 131 6.83 7.54 -1.61
C ASN A 131 7.81 6.67 -2.42
N ASN A 132 7.52 6.46 -3.71
CA ASN A 132 8.32 5.60 -4.58
C ASN A 132 8.44 6.20 -6.00
N PRO A 133 9.40 7.10 -6.26
CA PRO A 133 9.55 7.74 -7.56
C PRO A 133 9.96 6.76 -8.68
N LYS A 134 10.45 5.56 -8.33
CA LYS A 134 10.90 4.55 -9.29
C LYS A 134 9.84 3.49 -9.63
N GLY A 135 8.66 3.56 -9.02
CA GLY A 135 7.62 2.53 -9.12
C GLY A 135 6.67 2.65 -10.33
N GLY A 136 6.76 3.71 -11.13
CA GLY A 136 5.78 4.02 -12.16
C GLY A 136 5.88 3.17 -13.42
N GLY A 137 4.84 3.21 -14.25
CA GLY A 137 4.83 2.52 -15.54
C GLY A 137 3.43 2.25 -16.09
N ILE A 138 3.38 1.32 -17.06
CA ILE A 138 2.14 0.82 -17.66
C ILE A 138 2.09 -0.69 -17.44
N SER A 139 0.91 -1.19 -17.08
CA SER A 139 0.57 -2.58 -16.85
C SER A 139 1.17 -3.48 -17.92
N ARG A 140 1.68 -4.63 -17.49
CA ARG A 140 2.26 -5.63 -18.41
C ARG A 140 1.20 -6.34 -19.25
N GLN A 141 -0.08 -6.20 -18.88
CA GLN A 141 -1.19 -6.78 -19.64
C GLN A 141 -1.56 -5.95 -20.88
N ILE A 142 -1.01 -4.73 -21.00
CA ILE A 142 -1.26 -3.82 -22.11
C ILE A 142 -0.04 -3.78 -23.02
N GLU A 143 -0.24 -4.12 -24.29
CA GLU A 143 0.80 -4.28 -25.29
C GLU A 143 0.45 -3.54 -26.59
N GLY A 144 1.40 -3.47 -27.53
CA GLY A 144 1.16 -2.88 -28.85
C GLY A 144 0.90 -1.37 -28.84
N GLU A 145 -0.03 -0.95 -29.70
CA GLU A 145 -0.38 0.46 -29.94
C GLU A 145 -1.02 1.11 -28.70
N GLU A 146 -1.94 0.40 -28.03
CA GLU A 146 -2.62 0.86 -26.80
C GLU A 146 -1.63 1.23 -25.68
N ARG A 147 -0.51 0.48 -25.57
CA ARG A 147 0.56 0.80 -24.62
C ARG A 147 1.24 2.13 -24.94
N SER A 148 1.41 2.44 -26.22
CA SER A 148 2.05 3.69 -26.67
C SER A 148 1.11 4.87 -26.42
N GLU A 149 -0.17 4.72 -26.75
CA GLU A 149 -1.20 5.73 -26.48
C GLU A 149 -1.33 6.05 -24.99
N LEU A 150 -1.40 5.02 -24.13
CA LEU A 150 -1.43 5.24 -22.68
C LEU A 150 -0.17 5.91 -22.16
N ARG A 151 1.00 5.61 -22.74
CA ARG A 151 2.24 6.29 -22.36
C ARG A 151 2.19 7.77 -22.67
N GLU A 152 1.68 8.13 -23.85
CA GLU A 152 1.53 9.53 -24.26
C GLU A 152 0.51 10.25 -23.38
N ALA A 153 -0.64 9.62 -23.10
CA ALA A 153 -1.65 10.17 -22.21
C ALA A 153 -1.12 10.37 -20.78
N MET A 154 -0.40 9.39 -20.24
CA MET A 154 0.24 9.49 -18.92
C MET A 154 1.27 10.61 -18.85
N ALA A 155 2.02 10.86 -19.93
CA ALA A 155 3.04 11.92 -19.97
C ALA A 155 2.43 13.34 -19.89
N GLN A 156 1.14 13.48 -20.21
CA GLN A 156 0.41 14.75 -20.07
C GLN A 156 -0.06 15.02 -18.64
N LEU A 157 -0.01 14.03 -17.75
CA LEU A 157 -0.43 14.18 -16.36
C LEU A 157 0.65 14.92 -15.55
N THR A 158 0.20 15.85 -14.71
CA THR A 158 1.09 16.54 -13.77
C THR A 158 1.12 15.79 -12.43
N ALA A 159 2.24 15.13 -12.14
CA ALA A 159 2.50 14.48 -10.85
C ALA A 159 3.72 15.11 -10.15
N PRO A 160 3.70 15.29 -8.81
CA PRO A 160 4.86 15.74 -8.06
C PRO A 160 6.06 14.80 -8.27
N THR A 161 7.28 15.35 -8.35
CA THR A 161 8.51 14.63 -8.74
C THR A 161 8.88 13.47 -7.82
N ALA A 162 8.43 13.49 -6.56
CA ALA A 162 8.67 12.43 -5.60
C ALA A 162 7.74 11.22 -5.79
N HIS A 163 6.68 11.35 -6.59
CA HIS A 163 5.62 10.37 -6.76
C HIS A 163 5.78 9.61 -8.07
N SER A 164 5.19 8.42 -8.16
CA SER A 164 5.03 7.73 -9.44
C SER A 164 3.59 7.28 -9.68
N LEU A 165 3.26 7.10 -10.95
CA LEU A 165 1.95 6.64 -11.42
C LEU A 165 2.12 5.31 -12.17
N ILE A 166 1.21 4.39 -11.93
CA ILE A 166 1.05 3.15 -12.70
C ILE A 166 -0.32 3.20 -13.37
N ALA A 167 -0.36 3.02 -14.70
CA ALA A 167 -1.59 2.75 -15.44
C ALA A 167 -1.75 1.26 -15.72
#